data_AF-A0A098GBU5-F1
#
_entry.id   AF-A0A098GBU5-F1
#
_cell.length_a   1.000
_cell.length_b   1.000
_cell.length_c   1.000
_cell.angle_alpha   90.00
_cell.angle_beta   90.00
_cell.angle_gamma   90.00
#
_symmetry.space_group_name_H-M   'P 1'
#
loop_
_entity.id
_entity.type
_entity.pdbx_description
1 polymer ?
#
loop_
_entity_poly.entity_id
_entity_poly.type
_entity_poly.pdbx_seq_one_letter_code
_entity_poly.pdbx_strand_id
1 'polypeptide(L)'
;MFLFKGIVAGIILLLPIGSIASTADELNAAVLNATIQVMRECYDVKHTANAEFAKCMADTLKQVVNPYDYRVFVTGDVPGNADLTIVNGANNIITCTVSAQKTIKVSQCSSHQGPPQNPQQKTSITPP
;
A
#
# COMPACT_ATOMS: atom_id res chain seq x y z
N MET A 1 36.09 10.47 61.85
CA MET A 1 36.06 9.23 61.06
C MET A 1 34.67 9.12 60.45
N PHE A 2 34.48 9.70 59.25
CA PHE A 2 33.18 9.78 58.57
C PHE A 2 33.14 8.68 57.50
N LEU A 3 32.23 7.70 57.67
CA LEU A 3 31.93 6.67 56.69
C LEU A 3 30.44 6.77 56.35
N PHE A 4 30.13 7.63 55.38
CA PHE A 4 28.79 7.66 54.76
C PHE A 4 28.67 6.47 53.81
N LYS A 5 27.79 5.53 54.16
CA LYS A 5 27.36 4.42 53.31
C LYS A 5 26.68 4.98 52.07
N GLY A 6 27.27 4.74 50.90
CA GLY A 6 26.69 5.09 49.61
C GLY A 6 25.45 4.26 49.33
N ILE A 7 24.30 4.93 49.19
CA ILE A 7 23.08 4.36 48.63
C ILE A 7 23.26 4.38 47.11
N VAL A 8 23.45 3.21 46.49
CA VAL A 8 23.40 3.05 45.04
C VAL A 8 21.93 3.14 44.63
N ALA A 9 21.48 4.36 44.31
CA ALA A 9 20.20 4.59 43.67
C ALA A 9 20.31 4.13 42.20
N GLY A 10 19.84 2.92 41.93
CA GLY A 10 19.73 2.39 40.57
C GLY A 10 18.68 3.16 39.80
N ILE A 11 19.11 4.16 39.03
CA ILE A 11 18.29 4.82 38.01
C ILE A 11 18.16 3.82 36.85
N ILE A 12 17.10 3.02 36.86
CA ILE A 12 16.65 2.32 35.66
C ILE A 12 16.08 3.39 34.73
N LEU A 13 16.92 3.89 33.83
CA LEU A 13 16.52 4.68 32.67
C LEU A 13 15.60 3.80 31.81
N LEU A 14 14.29 3.96 32.01
CA LEU A 14 13.26 3.55 31.07
C LEU A 14 13.44 4.39 29.80
N LEU A 15 14.32 3.94 28.90
CA LEU A 15 14.39 4.44 27.55
C LEU A 15 13.02 4.17 26.90
N PRO A 16 12.33 5.21 26.39
CA PRO A 16 11.11 4.99 25.64
C PRO A 16 11.51 4.21 24.38
N ILE A 17 11.03 2.97 24.30
CA ILE A 17 11.14 2.14 23.10
C ILE A 17 10.24 2.84 22.08
N GLY A 18 10.80 3.82 21.36
CA GLY A 18 10.16 4.42 20.22
C GLY A 18 9.96 3.31 19.21
N SER A 19 8.69 2.96 18.96
CA SER A 19 8.30 2.06 17.89
C SER A 19 8.82 2.63 16.57
N ILE A 20 9.94 2.10 16.10
CA ILE A 20 10.48 2.41 14.78
C ILE A 20 9.50 1.75 13.80
N ALA A 21 8.61 2.53 13.19
CA ALA A 21 7.84 2.07 12.05
C ALA A 21 8.83 1.53 11.01
N SER A 22 8.58 0.33 10.48
CA SER A 22 9.54 -0.27 9.56
C SER A 22 9.57 0.53 8.26
N THR A 23 10.74 0.66 7.64
CA THR A 23 10.89 1.32 6.33
C THR A 23 10.01 0.67 5.25
N ALA A 24 9.67 -0.60 5.42
CA ALA A 24 8.75 -1.32 4.56
C ALA A 24 7.30 -0.83 4.69
N ASP A 25 6.85 -0.48 5.90
CA ASP A 25 5.49 0.05 6.12
C ASP A 25 5.32 1.43 5.50
N GLU A 26 6.34 2.28 5.62
CA GLU A 26 6.34 3.62 5.01
C GLU A 26 6.31 3.53 3.48
N LEU A 27 7.11 2.65 2.89
CA LEU A 27 7.12 2.42 1.45
C LEU A 27 5.79 1.86 0.94
N ASN A 28 5.20 0.89 1.65
CA ASN A 28 3.89 0.33 1.32
C ASN A 28 2.79 1.40 1.36
N ALA A 29 2.80 2.29 2.35
CA ALA A 29 1.88 3.40 2.43
C ALA A 29 2.08 4.41 1.29
N ALA A 30 3.32 4.70 0.91
CA ALA A 30 3.63 5.59 -0.20
C ALA A 30 3.09 5.04 -1.55
N VAL A 31 3.30 3.75 -1.82
CA VAL A 31 2.81 3.10 -3.04
C VAL A 31 1.28 3.03 -3.06
N LEU A 32 0.65 2.71 -1.93
CA LEU A 32 -0.80 2.75 -1.81
C LEU A 32 -1.34 4.15 -2.14
N ASN A 33 -0.78 5.18 -1.51
CA ASN A 33 -1.21 6.57 -1.74
C ASN A 33 -1.00 7.01 -3.20
N ALA A 34 0.13 6.66 -3.82
CA ALA A 34 0.39 6.95 -5.21
C ALA A 34 -0.64 6.25 -6.12
N THR A 35 -0.93 4.97 -5.86
CA THR A 35 -1.91 4.21 -6.63
C THR A 35 -3.31 4.82 -6.53
N ILE A 36 -3.74 5.21 -5.33
CA ILE A 36 -5.03 5.88 -5.11
C ILE A 36 -5.10 7.22 -5.85
N GLN A 37 -4.00 7.99 -5.89
CA GLN A 37 -3.95 9.23 -6.66
C GLN A 37 -4.13 8.97 -8.16
N VAL A 38 -3.49 7.93 -8.70
CA VAL A 38 -3.71 7.55 -10.12
C VAL A 38 -5.17 7.14 -10.36
N MET A 39 -5.79 6.40 -9.44
CA MET A 39 -7.22 6.06 -9.56
C MET A 39 -8.09 7.32 -9.62
N ARG A 40 -7.82 8.31 -8.75
CA ARG A 40 -8.54 9.59 -8.74
C ARG A 40 -8.29 10.39 -10.01
N GLU A 41 -7.06 10.44 -10.50
CA GLU A 41 -6.75 11.11 -11.76
C GLU A 41 -7.52 10.48 -12.93
N CYS A 42 -7.55 9.16 -13.02
CA CYS A 42 -8.26 8.48 -14.10
C CYS A 42 -9.79 8.60 -13.98
N TYR A 43 -10.35 8.51 -12.79
CA TYR A 43 -11.80 8.51 -12.58
C TYR A 43 -12.38 9.89 -12.28
N ASP A 44 -11.85 10.61 -11.30
CA ASP A 44 -12.38 11.90 -10.83
C ASP A 44 -12.03 13.03 -11.82
N VAL A 45 -10.85 12.99 -12.46
CA VAL A 45 -10.36 14.08 -13.34
C VAL A 45 -10.61 13.77 -14.81
N LYS A 46 -10.18 12.58 -15.27
CA LYS A 46 -10.33 12.17 -16.67
C LYS A 46 -11.66 11.51 -16.98
N HIS A 47 -12.50 11.25 -15.97
CA HIS A 47 -13.86 10.69 -16.12
C HIS A 47 -13.93 9.37 -16.88
N THR A 48 -12.89 8.54 -16.75
CA THR A 48 -12.82 7.23 -17.42
C THR A 48 -13.53 6.13 -16.61
N ALA A 49 -14.01 5.09 -17.30
CA ALA A 49 -14.72 3.96 -16.69
C ALA A 49 -14.30 2.63 -17.33
N ASN A 50 -14.47 1.52 -16.59
CA ASN A 50 -14.32 0.14 -17.03
C ASN A 50 -12.97 -0.08 -17.74
N ALA A 51 -13.00 -0.55 -18.99
CA ALA A 51 -11.80 -0.78 -19.79
C ALA A 51 -10.97 0.51 -20.01
N GLU A 52 -11.62 1.68 -20.13
CA GLU A 52 -10.92 2.95 -20.28
C GLU A 52 -10.23 3.37 -18.98
N PHE A 53 -10.87 3.12 -17.84
CA PHE A 53 -10.25 3.31 -16.53
C PHE A 53 -9.03 2.41 -16.34
N ALA A 54 -9.16 1.10 -16.65
CA ALA A 54 -8.05 0.16 -16.59
C ALA A 54 -6.90 0.57 -17.51
N LYS A 55 -7.22 1.05 -18.72
CA LYS A 55 -6.23 1.57 -19.66
C LYS A 55 -5.53 2.82 -19.11
N CYS A 56 -6.27 3.78 -18.58
CA CYS A 56 -5.71 5.00 -17.99
C CYS A 56 -4.77 4.68 -16.83
N MET A 57 -5.18 3.77 -15.93
CA MET A 57 -4.38 3.29 -14.82
C MET A 57 -3.06 2.67 -15.32
N ALA A 58 -3.15 1.72 -16.26
CA ALA A 58 -1.98 1.06 -16.82
C ALA A 58 -1.02 2.04 -17.51
N ASP A 59 -1.55 2.97 -18.30
CA ASP A 59 -0.73 3.93 -19.04
C ASP A 59 -0.08 4.97 -18.12
N THR A 60 -0.73 5.34 -17.02
CA THR A 60 -0.16 6.25 -16.01
C THR A 60 0.89 5.54 -15.14
N LEU A 61 0.61 4.32 -14.67
CA LEU A 61 1.55 3.56 -13.83
C LEU A 61 2.81 3.12 -14.57
N LYS A 62 2.75 2.90 -15.89
CA LYS A 62 3.95 2.64 -16.72
C LYS A 62 4.97 3.78 -16.71
N GLN A 63 4.54 5.01 -16.39
CA GLN A 63 5.42 6.17 -16.32
C GLN A 63 6.14 6.29 -14.97
N VAL A 64 5.74 5.50 -13.98
CA VAL A 64 6.30 5.52 -12.63
C VAL A 64 7.45 4.54 -12.52
N VAL A 65 8.59 5.01 -11.99
CA VAL A 65 9.73 4.12 -11.68
C VAL A 65 9.32 3.17 -10.56
N ASN A 66 9.47 1.87 -10.80
CA ASN A 66 9.05 0.81 -9.87
C ASN A 66 10.26 -0.03 -9.40
N PRO A 67 11.10 0.51 -8.49
CA PRO A 67 12.36 -0.14 -8.09
C PRO A 67 12.14 -1.37 -7.17
N TYR A 68 10.92 -1.60 -6.69
CA TYR A 68 10.59 -2.63 -5.72
C TYR A 68 9.59 -3.68 -6.26
N ASP A 69 9.40 -3.71 -7.59
CA ASP A 69 8.57 -4.67 -8.30
C ASP A 69 7.12 -4.76 -7.76
N TYR A 70 6.53 -3.60 -7.49
CA TYR A 70 5.12 -3.51 -7.12
C TYR A 70 4.21 -3.85 -8.30
N ARG A 71 3.19 -4.66 -8.04
CA ARG A 71 2.11 -4.99 -8.98
C ARG A 71 0.80 -4.49 -8.42
N VAL A 72 -0.01 -3.86 -9.27
CA VAL A 72 -1.31 -3.30 -8.92
C VAL A 72 -2.39 -4.03 -9.71
N PHE A 73 -3.41 -4.49 -9.01
CA PHE A 73 -4.58 -5.13 -9.56
C PHE A 73 -5.82 -4.38 -9.10
N VAL A 74 -6.73 -4.12 -10.03
CA VAL A 74 -8.06 -3.60 -9.73
C VAL A 74 -9.06 -4.59 -10.30
N THR A 75 -9.88 -5.19 -9.43
CA THR A 75 -10.86 -6.22 -9.84
C THR A 75 -12.26 -5.76 -9.49
N GLY A 76 -13.20 -5.86 -10.43
CA GLY A 76 -14.57 -5.41 -10.27
C GLY A 76 -14.92 -4.29 -11.24
N ASP A 77 -16.01 -3.57 -10.93
CA ASP A 77 -16.62 -2.62 -11.85
C ASP A 77 -16.36 -1.17 -11.41
N VAL A 78 -15.97 -0.34 -12.37
CA VAL A 78 -15.79 1.11 -12.19
C VAL A 78 -16.52 1.82 -13.33
N PRO A 79 -17.59 2.61 -13.11
CA PRO A 79 -18.17 2.99 -11.83
C PRO A 79 -18.87 1.81 -11.15
N GLY A 80 -18.71 1.69 -9.84
CA GLY A 80 -19.16 0.53 -9.08
C GLY A 80 -18.30 0.27 -7.85
N ASN A 81 -18.24 -1.00 -7.44
CA ASN A 81 -17.34 -1.46 -6.39
C ASN A 81 -16.24 -2.31 -7.02
N ALA A 82 -15.02 -2.09 -6.55
CA ALA A 82 -13.84 -2.81 -6.98
C ALA A 82 -12.92 -3.09 -5.79
N ASP A 83 -12.06 -4.09 -5.93
CA ASP A 83 -10.98 -4.37 -5.00
C ASP A 83 -9.66 -3.88 -5.59
N LEU A 84 -8.91 -3.12 -4.80
CA LEU A 84 -7.54 -2.72 -5.10
C LEU A 84 -6.59 -3.68 -4.37
N THR A 85 -5.76 -4.40 -5.12
CA THR A 85 -4.70 -5.24 -4.57
C THR A 85 -3.34 -4.75 -5.04
N ILE A 86 -2.43 -4.53 -4.10
CA ILE A 86 -1.04 -4.14 -4.35
C ILE A 86 -0.13 -5.21 -3.79
N VAL A 87 0.77 -5.73 -4.61
CA VAL A 87 1.71 -6.79 -4.22
C VAL A 87 3.13 -6.31 -4.48
N ASN A 88 4.01 -6.37 -3.48
CA ASN A 88 5.42 -6.00 -3.66
C ASN A 88 6.31 -7.21 -4.05
N GLY A 89 7.57 -6.96 -4.39
CA GLY A 89 8.55 -8.02 -4.71
C GLY A 89 8.82 -9.02 -3.57
N ALA A 90 8.50 -8.67 -2.32
CA ALA A 90 8.58 -9.54 -1.14
C ALA A 90 7.28 -10.31 -0.83
N ASN A 91 6.29 -10.23 -1.73
CA ASN A 91 4.95 -10.81 -1.57
C ASN A 91 4.14 -10.25 -0.39
N ASN A 92 4.43 -9.02 0.07
CA ASN A 92 3.49 -8.30 0.92
C ASN A 92 2.32 -7.85 0.06
N ILE A 93 1.10 -8.17 0.52
CA ILE A 93 -0.15 -7.92 -0.17
C ILE A 93 -0.94 -6.91 0.64
N ILE A 94 -1.30 -5.81 -0.01
CA ILE A 94 -2.26 -4.83 0.49
C ILE A 94 -3.55 -5.01 -0.31
N THR A 95 -4.67 -5.20 0.36
CA THR A 95 -5.99 -5.25 -0.30
C THR A 95 -6.90 -4.21 0.33
N CYS A 96 -7.55 -3.39 -0.49
CA CYS A 96 -8.50 -2.37 -0.08
C CYS A 96 -9.79 -2.47 -0.90
N THR A 97 -10.92 -2.18 -0.26
CA THR A 97 -12.20 -1.99 -0.94
C THR A 97 -12.24 -0.59 -1.56
N VAL A 98 -12.69 -0.50 -2.81
CA VAL A 98 -12.85 0.75 -3.56
C VAL A 98 -14.30 0.92 -4.00
N SER A 99 -14.86 2.10 -3.76
CA SER A 99 -16.18 2.50 -4.28
C SER A 99 -16.03 3.73 -5.16
N ALA A 100 -16.42 3.60 -6.42
CA ALA A 100 -16.36 4.65 -7.44
C ALA A 100 -17.79 5.17 -7.71
N GLN A 101 -18.16 6.26 -7.03
CA GLN A 101 -19.48 6.90 -7.13
C GLN A 101 -19.41 8.29 -7.77
N LYS A 102 -19.43 9.37 -6.97
CA LYS A 102 -19.07 10.71 -7.43
C LYS A 102 -17.56 10.90 -7.46
N THR A 103 -16.87 10.22 -6.55
CA THR A 103 -15.41 10.19 -6.46
C THR A 103 -14.93 8.82 -6.01
N ILE A 104 -13.64 8.54 -6.19
CA ILE A 104 -13.01 7.35 -5.61
C ILE A 104 -12.94 7.44 -4.09
N LYS A 105 -13.56 6.47 -3.42
CA LYS A 105 -13.41 6.21 -1.98
C LYS A 105 -12.72 4.88 -1.76
N VAL A 106 -11.74 4.86 -0.86
CA VAL A 106 -11.00 3.66 -0.47
C VAL A 106 -11.24 3.39 1.00
N SER A 107 -11.55 2.15 1.35
CA SER A 107 -11.84 1.71 2.71
C SER A 107 -11.37 0.28 2.95
N GLN A 108 -11.43 -0.17 4.20
CA GLN A 108 -11.19 -1.58 4.57
C GLN A 108 -9.86 -2.14 4.04
N CYS A 109 -8.79 -1.34 4.16
CA CYS A 109 -7.46 -1.80 3.79
C CYS A 109 -6.93 -2.80 4.80
N SER A 110 -6.37 -3.90 4.30
CA SER A 110 -5.63 -4.89 5.08
C SER A 110 -4.28 -5.14 4.43
N SER A 111 -3.28 -5.46 5.25
CA SER A 111 -1.94 -5.82 4.79
C SER A 111 -1.54 -7.15 5.42
N HIS A 112 -1.03 -8.06 4.61
CA HIS A 112 -0.55 -9.35 5.07
C HIS A 112 0.57 -9.87 4.16
N GLN A 113 1.36 -10.80 4.66
CA GLN A 113 2.36 -11.48 3.84
C GLN A 113 1.69 -12.64 3.11
N GLY A 114 1.73 -12.61 1.78
CA GLY A 114 1.16 -13.63 0.92
C GLY A 114 2.15 -14.77 0.64
N PRO A 115 1.66 -15.89 0.08
CA PRO A 115 2.53 -16.93 -0.45
C PRO A 115 3.40 -16.38 -1.61
N PRO A 116 4.58 -16.96 -1.86
CA PRO A 116 5.40 -16.58 -3.01
C PRO A 116 4.61 -16.72 -4.32
N GLN A 117 4.45 -15.63 -5.06
CA GLN A 117 3.73 -15.69 -6.35
C GLN A 117 4.55 -16.45 -7.38
N ASN A 118 3.91 -17.40 -8.06
CA ASN A 118 4.54 -18.12 -9.18
C ASN A 118 4.71 -17.17 -10.39
N PRO A 119 5.60 -17.48 -11.36
CA PRO A 119 5.87 -16.60 -12.49
C PRO A 119 4.63 -16.26 -13.33
N GLN A 120 3.62 -17.15 -13.39
CA GLN A 120 2.40 -16.91 -14.15
C GLN A 120 1.48 -15.85 -13.49
N GLN A 121 1.47 -15.78 -12.15
CA GLN A 121 0.74 -14.75 -11.40
C GLN A 121 1.40 -13.36 -11.51
N LYS A 122 2.67 -13.30 -11.90
CA LYS A 122 3.39 -12.02 -12.10
C LYS A 122 2.95 -11.27 -13.35
N THR A 123 2.33 -11.94 -14.33
CA THR A 123 2.02 -11.37 -15.66
C THR A 123 0.55 -11.11 -15.92
N SER A 124 -0.37 -11.50 -15.03
CA SER A 124 -1.81 -11.47 -15.31
C SER A 124 -2.43 -10.12 -14.97
N ILE A 125 -2.42 -9.18 -15.92
CA ILE A 125 -3.54 -8.23 -16.02
C ILE A 125 -4.59 -8.98 -16.83
N THR A 126 -5.51 -9.67 -16.18
CA THR A 126 -6.64 -10.29 -16.87
C THR A 126 -7.64 -9.18 -17.17
N PRO A 127 -7.84 -8.77 -18.43
CA PRO A 127 -8.98 -7.93 -18.79
C PRO A 127 -10.24 -8.82 -18.75
N PRO A 128 -11.44 -8.26 -18.49
CA PRO A 128 -12.69 -8.98 -18.72
C PRO A 128 -12.88 -9.38 -20.19
#